data_AF-A0A3B9IIF7-F1
#
_entry.id   AF-A0A3B9IIF7-F1
#
_cell.length_a   1.000
_cell.length_b   1.000
_cell.length_c   1.000
_cell.angle_alpha   90.00
_cell.angle_beta   90.00
_cell.angle_gamma   90.00
#
_symmetry.space_group_name_H-M   'P 1'
#
loop_
_entity.id
_entity.type
_entity.pdbx_description
1 polymer ?
#
loop_
_entity_poly.entity_id
_entity_poly.type
_entity_poly.pdbx_seq_one_letter_code
_entity_poly.pdbx_strand_id
1 'polypeptide(L)'
;PGDRIVGIVATGKGVTIHTIDCETLEQYVDEPERWLDVAWDTGSTGDAGHTARLAVMVSNEPGGLAALTTMIAKNYGNITNLKITNRTSEFFEMIVDVEVHDVKHLTHIIAALRADPMINSVDRARG
;
A
#
# COMPACT_ATOMS: atom_id res chain seq x y z
N PRO A 1 -3.99 7.47 5.37
CA PRO A 1 -5.18 7.56 6.25
C PRO A 1 -6.34 6.71 5.74
N GLY A 2 -6.76 5.67 6.47
CA GLY A 2 -7.99 4.94 6.15
C GLY A 2 -8.04 3.49 6.62
N ASP A 3 -6.90 2.86 6.89
CA ASP A 3 -6.92 1.60 7.64
C ASP A 3 -7.23 1.87 9.11
N ARG A 4 -7.97 0.96 9.74
CA ARG A 4 -8.12 0.94 11.19
C ARG A 4 -6.74 0.65 11.78
N ILE A 5 -6.26 1.56 12.61
CA ILE A 5 -4.96 1.45 13.26
C ILE A 5 -5.13 1.35 14.77
N VAL A 6 -4.14 0.76 15.42
CA VAL A 6 -4.04 0.67 16.88
C VAL A 6 -2.64 1.08 17.30
N GLY A 7 -2.52 1.75 18.44
CA GLY A 7 -1.25 2.07 19.05
C GLY A 7 -0.91 1.04 20.13
N ILE A 8 0.31 0.53 20.13
CA ILE A 8 0.84 -0.32 21.21
C ILE A 8 1.94 0.45 21.95
N VAL A 9 1.79 0.59 23.27
CA VAL A 9 2.81 1.18 24.14
C VAL A 9 3.94 0.16 24.34
N ALA A 10 5.08 0.44 23.71
CA ALA A 10 6.30 -0.34 23.89
C ALA A 10 7.11 0.22 25.07
N THR A 11 7.44 -0.64 26.04
CA THR A 11 8.23 -0.27 27.22
C THR A 11 9.54 0.39 26.81
N GLY A 12 9.71 1.66 27.15
CA GLY A 12 10.92 2.45 26.86
C GLY A 12 11.07 2.98 25.41
N LYS A 13 10.11 2.72 24.51
CA LYS A 13 10.19 3.14 23.09
C LYS A 13 9.01 4.02 22.62
N GLY A 14 8.03 4.31 23.49
CA GLY A 14 6.86 5.10 23.13
C GLY A 14 5.75 4.26 22.51
N VAL A 15 4.97 4.85 21.58
CA VAL A 15 3.83 4.19 20.92
C VAL A 15 4.22 3.74 19.53
N THR A 16 3.98 2.47 19.22
CA THR A 16 4.13 1.89 17.86
C THR A 16 2.76 1.75 17.22
N ILE A 17 2.61 2.20 15.98
CA ILE A 17 1.34 2.14 15.24
C ILE A 17 1.30 0.87 14.39
N HIS A 18 0.23 0.09 14.54
CA HIS A 18 -0.06 -1.10 13.77
C HIS A 18 -1.39 -0.94 13.02
N THR A 19 -1.56 -1.64 11.90
CA THR A 19 -2.91 -1.90 11.37
C THR A 19 -3.62 -2.90 12.25
N ILE A 20 -4.95 -2.85 12.33
CA ILE A 20 -5.75 -3.72 13.20
C ILE A 20 -5.61 -5.22 12.89
N ASP A 21 -5.12 -5.55 11.69
CA ASP A 21 -4.90 -6.90 11.18
C ASP A 21 -3.41 -7.32 11.18
N CYS A 22 -2.53 -6.54 11.84
CA CYS A 22 -1.12 -6.89 11.96
C CYS A 22 -0.94 -8.14 12.85
N GLU A 23 -0.31 -9.19 12.32
CA GLU A 23 -0.08 -10.47 13.04
C GLU A 23 0.70 -10.28 14.35
N THR A 24 1.55 -9.26 14.44
CA THR A 24 2.34 -8.97 15.65
C THR A 24 1.45 -8.59 16.84
N LEU A 25 0.21 -8.15 16.60
CA LEU A 25 -0.73 -7.77 17.66
C LEU A 25 -1.15 -8.95 18.54
N GLU A 26 -1.05 -10.19 18.05
CA GLU A 26 -1.35 -11.40 18.83
C GLU A 26 -0.53 -11.48 20.12
N GLN A 27 0.68 -10.93 20.12
CA GLN A 27 1.59 -10.95 21.27
C GLN A 27 1.15 -10.05 22.43
N TYR A 28 0.20 -9.14 22.20
CA TYR A 28 -0.22 -8.13 23.17
C TYR A 28 -1.67 -8.30 23.64
N VAL A 29 -2.37 -9.34 23.19
CA VAL A 29 -3.79 -9.57 23.50
C VAL A 29 -4.06 -9.64 25.02
N ASP A 30 -3.11 -10.18 25.78
CA ASP A 30 -3.22 -10.33 27.24
C ASP A 30 -2.78 -9.09 28.03
N GLU A 31 -2.36 -8.01 27.36
CA GLU A 31 -1.87 -6.76 27.96
C GLU A 31 -2.70 -5.54 27.50
N PRO A 32 -4.02 -5.50 27.78
CA PRO A 32 -4.94 -4.50 27.25
C PRO A 32 -4.59 -3.05 27.62
N GLU A 33 -3.89 -2.83 28.74
CA GLU A 33 -3.41 -1.52 29.17
C GLU A 33 -2.37 -0.90 28.23
N ARG A 34 -1.75 -1.71 27.36
CA ARG A 34 -0.83 -1.23 26.33
C ARG A 34 -1.53 -0.74 25.07
N TRP A 35 -2.82 -1.03 24.91
CA TRP A 35 -3.58 -0.72 23.71
C TRP A 35 -4.09 0.71 23.77
N LEU A 36 -3.81 1.46 22.72
CA LEU A 36 -4.30 2.82 22.52
C LEU A 36 -5.17 2.85 21.27
N ASP A 37 -6.41 3.30 21.45
CA ASP A 37 -7.27 3.62 20.32
C ASP A 37 -6.77 4.92 19.69
N VAL A 38 -6.39 4.83 18.42
CA VAL A 38 -5.77 5.91 17.67
C VAL A 38 -6.42 5.98 16.30
N ALA A 39 -6.54 7.21 15.80
CA ALA A 39 -7.03 7.45 14.45
C ALA A 39 -6.02 8.31 13.71
N TRP A 40 -6.01 8.18 12.39
CA TRP A 40 -5.26 9.11 11.55
C TRP A 40 -5.83 10.51 11.76
N ASP A 41 -4.95 11.49 11.97
CA ASP A 41 -5.35 12.88 11.90
C ASP A 41 -5.77 13.20 10.46
N THR A 42 -7.03 13.56 10.27
CA THR A 42 -7.61 13.96 8.98
C THR A 42 -7.60 15.48 8.81
N GLY A 43 -7.06 16.24 9.77
CA GLY A 43 -7.12 17.69 9.85
C GLY A 43 -5.99 18.44 9.13
N SER A 44 -4.93 17.77 8.67
CA SER A 44 -3.87 18.43 7.92
C SER A 44 -4.27 18.63 6.46
N THR A 45 -4.75 19.83 6.13
CA THR A 45 -4.91 20.38 4.78
C THR A 45 -3.55 20.66 4.12
N GLY A 46 -2.65 19.67 4.17
CA GLY A 46 -1.35 19.72 3.53
C GLY A 46 -1.41 18.87 2.28
N ASP A 47 -0.99 19.44 1.17
CA ASP A 47 -0.78 18.86 -0.17
C ASP A 47 0.26 17.71 -0.19
N ALA A 48 0.51 17.07 0.95
CA ALA A 48 1.49 16.02 1.11
C ALA A 48 0.88 14.71 0.62
N GLY A 49 1.21 14.29 -0.60
CA GLY A 49 0.81 13.00 -1.12
C GLY A 49 1.25 11.86 -0.19
N HIS A 50 0.37 10.88 0.01
CA HIS A 50 0.65 9.69 0.79
C HIS A 50 1.27 8.62 -0.10
N THR A 51 2.36 7.98 0.33
CA THR A 51 2.91 6.84 -0.40
C THR A 51 2.20 5.54 0.01
N ALA A 52 1.63 4.86 -0.98
CA ALA A 52 1.06 3.52 -0.84
C ALA A 52 1.92 2.51 -1.59
N ARG A 53 2.16 1.34 -0.97
CA ARG A 53 2.91 0.25 -1.58
C ARG A 53 1.97 -0.79 -2.18
N LEU A 54 2.22 -1.16 -3.43
CA LEU A 54 1.50 -2.17 -4.18
C LEU A 54 2.45 -3.34 -4.51
N ALA A 55 1.94 -4.56 -4.35
CA ALA A 55 2.51 -5.75 -4.97
C ALA A 55 1.74 -6.02 -6.26
N VAL A 56 2.45 -6.10 -7.39
CA VAL A 56 1.85 -6.20 -8.73
C VAL A 56 2.51 -7.34 -9.50
N MET A 57 1.71 -8.16 -10.16
CA MET A 57 2.17 -9.12 -11.17
C MET A 57 1.72 -8.66 -12.55
N VAL A 58 2.67 -8.53 -13.48
CA VAL A 58 2.44 -7.98 -14.83
C VAL A 58 3.01 -8.93 -15.87
N SER A 59 2.34 -9.08 -17.02
CA SER A 59 2.84 -9.87 -18.15
C SER A 59 4.23 -9.41 -18.61
N ASN A 60 5.17 -10.35 -18.74
CA ASN A 60 6.51 -10.11 -19.27
C ASN A 60 6.51 -10.19 -20.80
N GLU A 61 5.82 -9.25 -21.43
CA GLU A 61 5.79 -9.08 -22.88
C GLU A 61 5.84 -7.59 -23.27
N PRO A 62 6.14 -7.26 -24.54
CA PRO A 62 6.18 -5.87 -24.99
C PRO A 62 4.89 -5.12 -24.66
N GLY A 63 5.02 -4.06 -23.87
CA GLY A 63 3.89 -3.25 -23.42
C GLY A 63 3.41 -3.51 -21.99
N GLY A 64 3.79 -4.62 -21.34
CA GLY A 64 3.33 -4.94 -19.98
C GLY A 64 3.69 -3.85 -18.95
N LEU A 65 4.97 -3.46 -18.88
CA LEU A 65 5.40 -2.37 -17.99
C LEU A 65 4.80 -1.01 -18.40
N ALA A 66 4.57 -0.78 -19.69
CA ALA A 66 3.95 0.44 -20.18
C ALA A 66 2.48 0.52 -19.74
N ALA A 67 1.74 -0.59 -19.75
CA ALA A 67 0.38 -0.69 -19.27
C ALA A 67 0.29 -0.30 -17.78
N LEU A 68 1.13 -0.91 -16.93
CA LEU A 68 1.22 -0.58 -15.50
C LEU A 68 1.47 0.92 -15.26
N THR A 69 2.56 1.44 -15.82
CA THR A 69 3.01 2.82 -15.59
C THR A 69 2.05 3.86 -16.17
N THR A 70 1.51 3.61 -17.36
CA THR A 70 0.52 4.48 -18.00
C THR A 70 -0.79 4.49 -17.23
N MET A 71 -1.23 3.33 -16.72
CA MET A 71 -2.48 3.25 -15.96
C MET A 71 -2.37 4.05 -14.67
N ILE A 72 -1.26 3.94 -13.94
CA ILE A 72 -1.01 4.75 -12.74
C ILE A 72 -1.04 6.25 -13.07
N ALA A 73 -0.32 6.67 -14.12
CA ALA A 73 -0.27 8.08 -14.53
C ALA A 73 -1.64 8.64 -14.98
N LYS A 74 -2.42 7.87 -15.76
CA LYS A 74 -3.77 8.26 -16.20
C LYS A 74 -4.74 8.45 -15.04
N ASN A 75 -4.49 7.76 -13.94
CA ASN A 75 -5.28 7.89 -12.71
C ASN A 75 -4.68 8.93 -11.74
N TYR A 76 -3.76 9.79 -12.19
CA TYR A 76 -3.12 10.84 -11.39
C TYR A 76 -2.27 10.33 -10.21
N GLY A 77 -1.81 9.08 -10.25
CA GLY A 77 -0.81 8.56 -9.33
C GLY A 77 0.60 8.88 -9.80
N ASN A 78 1.51 9.17 -8.88
CA ASN A 78 2.94 9.32 -9.17
C ASN A 78 3.71 8.10 -8.63
N ILE A 79 4.63 7.54 -9.42
CA ILE A 79 5.45 6.40 -9.00
C ILE A 79 6.73 6.93 -8.35
N THR A 80 6.88 6.71 -7.04
CA THR A 80 8.06 7.16 -6.29
C THR A 80 9.15 6.10 -6.25
N ASN A 81 8.79 4.82 -6.33
CA ASN A 81 9.72 3.72 -6.42
C ASN A 81 9.08 2.52 -7.14
N LEU A 82 9.90 1.78 -7.89
CA LEU A 82 9.51 0.56 -8.59
C LEU A 82 10.66 -0.44 -8.50
N LYS A 83 10.36 -1.63 -7.98
CA LYS A 83 11.33 -2.71 -7.83
C LYS A 83 10.76 -4.01 -8.37
N ILE A 84 11.48 -4.63 -9.30
CA ILE A 84 11.21 -6.02 -9.72
C ILE A 84 11.75 -6.95 -8.64
N THR A 85 10.89 -7.75 -8.03
CA THR A 85 11.25 -8.71 -6.99
C THR A 85 11.49 -10.10 -7.54
N ASN A 86 10.77 -10.46 -8.59
CA ASN A 86 10.96 -11.71 -9.32
C ASN A 86 10.66 -11.51 -10.82
N ARG A 87 11.29 -12.32 -11.66
CA ARG A 87 11.07 -12.32 -13.11
C ARG A 87 11.08 -13.73 -13.63
N THR A 88 10.01 -14.10 -14.33
CA THR A 88 9.90 -15.34 -15.10
C THR A 88 9.81 -15.02 -16.60
N SER A 89 9.71 -16.04 -17.43
CA SER A 89 9.40 -15.85 -18.86
C SER A 89 8.03 -15.22 -19.09
N GLU A 90 7.08 -15.43 -18.19
CA GLU A 90 5.68 -15.03 -18.36
C GLU A 90 5.35 -13.76 -17.58
N PHE A 91 6.01 -13.49 -16.45
CA PHE A 91 5.61 -12.42 -15.53
C PHE A 91 6.79 -11.64 -14.94
N PHE A 92 6.51 -10.38 -14.62
CA PHE A 92 7.24 -9.56 -13.66
C PHE A 92 6.43 -9.46 -12.38
N GLU A 93 7.04 -9.83 -11.26
CA GLU A 93 6.52 -9.49 -9.93
C GLU A 93 7.25 -8.26 -9.43
N MET A 94 6.49 -7.28 -8.95
CA MET A 94 7.00 -5.97 -8.60
C MET A 94 6.41 -5.43 -7.31
N ILE A 95 7.22 -4.65 -6.61
CA ILE A 95 6.79 -3.74 -5.56
C ILE A 95 6.83 -2.32 -6.14
N VAL A 96 5.70 -1.64 -6.09
CA VAL A 96 5.52 -0.28 -6.63
C VAL A 96 5.04 0.63 -5.52
N ASP A 97 5.78 1.69 -5.25
CA ASP A 97 5.37 2.76 -4.34
C ASP A 97 4.73 3.87 -5.15
N VAL A 98 3.46 4.17 -4.84
CA VAL A 98 2.64 5.15 -5.56
C VAL A 98 2.17 6.22 -4.59
N GLU A 99 2.43 7.47 -4.95
CA GLU A 99 1.93 8.63 -4.23
C GLU A 99 0.47 8.89 -4.62
N VAL A 100 -0.38 9.04 -3.60
CA VAL A 100 -1.84 9.18 -3.71
C VAL A 100 -2.34 10.21 -2.70
N HIS A 101 -3.41 10.92 -3.06
CA HIS A 101 -4.04 11.92 -2.18
C HIS A 101 -4.75 11.29 -0.99
N ASP A 102 -5.42 10.16 -1.18
CA ASP A 102 -6.15 9.47 -0.13
C ASP A 102 -6.40 7.98 -0.50
N VAL A 103 -7.08 7.26 0.39
CA VAL A 103 -7.41 5.84 0.18
C VAL A 103 -8.44 5.63 -0.94
N LYS A 104 -9.31 6.60 -1.24
CA LYS A 104 -10.26 6.49 -2.35
C LYS A 104 -9.52 6.56 -3.69
N HIS A 105 -8.56 7.48 -3.81
CA HIS A 105 -7.68 7.60 -4.96
C HIS A 105 -6.85 6.33 -5.17
N LEU A 106 -6.24 5.78 -4.11
CA LEU A 106 -5.56 4.48 -4.18
C LEU A 106 -6.47 3.36 -4.67
N THR A 107 -7.68 3.28 -4.12
CA THR A 107 -8.66 2.26 -4.51
C THR A 107 -9.03 2.39 -5.99
N HIS A 108 -9.15 3.61 -6.51
CA HIS A 108 -9.41 3.86 -7.93
C HIS A 108 -8.26 3.38 -8.82
N ILE A 109 -7.01 3.70 -8.45
CA ILE A 109 -5.81 3.22 -9.17
C ILE A 109 -5.77 1.69 -9.20
N ILE A 110 -6.00 1.03 -8.05
CA ILE A 110 -6.02 -0.44 -7.96
C ILE A 110 -7.11 -1.02 -8.87
N ALA A 111 -8.31 -0.44 -8.86
CA ALA A 111 -9.40 -0.90 -9.72
C ALA A 111 -9.07 -0.75 -11.21
N ALA A 112 -8.48 0.38 -11.61
CA ALA A 112 -8.05 0.62 -12.99
C ALA A 112 -6.95 -0.36 -13.43
N LEU A 113 -5.99 -0.65 -12.55
CA LEU A 113 -4.95 -1.65 -12.80
C LEU A 113 -5.55 -3.05 -12.99
N ARG A 114 -6.49 -3.47 -12.14
CA ARG A 114 -7.16 -4.78 -12.26
C ARG A 114 -7.95 -4.95 -13.56
N ALA A 115 -8.38 -3.86 -14.18
CA ALA A 115 -9.13 -3.89 -15.43
C ALA A 115 -8.24 -4.03 -16.67
N ASP A 116 -6.92 -3.82 -16.55
CA ASP A 116 -5.99 -3.93 -17.66
C ASP A 116 -5.54 -5.40 -17.84
N PRO A 117 -5.68 -5.99 -19.04
CA PRO A 117 -5.36 -7.39 -19.28
C PRO A 117 -3.87 -7.74 -19.09
N MET A 118 -2.97 -6.74 -19.11
CA MET A 118 -1.55 -6.94 -18.84
C MET A 118 -1.24 -7.11 -17.35
N ILE A 119 -2.18 -6.77 -16.47
CA ILE A 119 -2.03 -6.87 -15.02
C ILE A 119 -2.69 -8.16 -14.55
N ASN A 120 -1.89 -9.11 -14.09
CA ASN A 120 -2.38 -10.39 -13.60
C ASN A 120 -2.93 -10.28 -12.16
N SER A 121 -2.23 -9.54 -11.31
CA SER A 121 -2.67 -9.26 -9.94
C SER A 121 -2.16 -7.92 -9.44
N VAL A 122 -2.91 -7.31 -8.53
CA VAL A 122 -2.49 -6.14 -7.78
C VAL A 122 -3.13 -6.15 -6.41
N ASP A 123 -2.28 -6.05 -5.39
CA ASP A 123 -2.66 -6.01 -4.00
C ASP A 123 -1.88 -4.91 -3.29
N ARG A 124 -2.52 -4.31 -2.28
CA ARG A 124 -1.81 -3.41 -1.39
C ARG A 124 -0.89 -4.24 -0.51
N ALA A 125 0.42 -3.98 -0.56
CA ALA A 125 1.36 -4.67 0.31
C ALA A 125 1.08 -4.23 1.76
N ARG A 126 0.61 -5.16 2.59
CA ARG A 126 0.49 -4.97 4.03
C ARG A 126 1.80 -5.42 4.67
N GLY A 127 2.28 -4.63 5.63
CA GLY A 127 3.40 -4.97 6.51
C GLY A 127 2.92 -4.96 7.95
#